data_AF-A0A919SIS3-F1
#
_entry.id   AF-A0A919SIS3-F1
#
_cell.length_a   1.000
_cell.length_b   1.000
_cell.length_c   1.000
_cell.angle_alpha   90.00
_cell.angle_beta   90.00
_cell.angle_gamma   90.00
#
_symmetry.space_group_name_H-M   'P 1'
#
loop_
_entity.id
_entity.type
_entity.pdbx_description
1 polymer ?
#
loop_
_entity_poly.entity_id
_entity_poly.type
_entity_poly.pdbx_seq_one_letter_code
_entity_poly.pdbx_strand_id
1 'polypeptide(L)'
;MTATDVDKTTATREVTAPEVVPFGWEATRQVAREFGDDEARFRFPAADDPTPGTRRLLSMSLYASMLGLGGVGVGVRGLVSQFGGGVPGWYTWVLAVLGMVSVALAVGAFLSIHRRWLPWVLLVAAALPLAADVMLAVAY
;
A
#
# COMPACT_ATOMS: atom_id res chain seq x y z
N MET A 1 -66.62 3.98 -30.45
CA MET A 1 -65.33 3.37 -30.84
C MET A 1 -64.47 4.51 -31.34
N THR A 2 -63.63 5.06 -30.46
CA THR A 2 -62.70 6.16 -30.77
C THR A 2 -61.59 6.08 -29.74
N ALA A 3 -60.53 5.37 -30.12
CA ALA A 3 -59.26 5.36 -29.40
C ALA A 3 -58.42 6.48 -29.98
N THR A 4 -58.03 7.45 -29.16
CA THR A 4 -56.96 8.39 -29.47
C THR A 4 -55.77 8.01 -28.61
N ASP A 5 -54.81 7.42 -29.29
CA ASP A 5 -53.52 6.95 -28.84
C ASP A 5 -52.68 8.11 -28.27
N VAL A 6 -52.18 7.95 -27.06
CA VAL A 6 -51.33 8.93 -26.38
C VAL A 6 -49.88 8.59 -26.76
N ASP A 7 -49.43 9.18 -27.87
CA ASP A 7 -48.03 9.06 -28.29
C ASP A 7 -47.12 9.85 -27.34
N LYS A 8 -46.23 9.13 -26.66
CA LYS A 8 -45.19 9.67 -25.79
C LYS A 8 -43.93 9.82 -26.63
N THR A 9 -43.73 10.99 -27.21
CA THR A 9 -42.47 11.32 -27.90
C THR A 9 -41.71 12.40 -27.14
N THR A 10 -40.83 11.90 -26.27
CA THR A 10 -39.53 12.44 -25.83
C THR A 10 -39.15 13.82 -26.39
N ALA A 11 -39.48 14.88 -25.65
CA ALA A 11 -38.94 16.22 -25.88
C ALA A 11 -37.67 16.42 -25.03
N THR A 12 -36.55 16.42 -25.73
CA THR A 12 -35.20 16.90 -25.45
C THR A 12 -35.07 17.85 -24.25
N ARG A 13 -34.39 17.39 -23.19
CA ARG A 13 -33.91 18.25 -22.11
C ARG A 13 -32.66 18.99 -22.60
N GLU A 14 -32.82 20.23 -23.07
CA GLU A 14 -31.71 21.16 -23.24
C GLU A 14 -31.04 21.40 -21.87
N VAL A 15 -29.76 21.03 -21.75
CA VAL A 15 -28.90 21.39 -20.62
C VAL A 15 -27.91 22.43 -21.14
N THR A 16 -28.29 23.69 -21.01
CA THR A 16 -27.44 24.90 -21.10
C THR A 16 -27.00 25.17 -19.65
N ALA A 17 -25.74 25.41 -19.24
CA ALA A 17 -24.52 25.85 -19.90
C ALA A 17 -23.30 25.49 -18.98
N PRO A 18 -22.05 25.80 -19.40
CA PRO A 18 -20.81 25.19 -18.92
C PRO A 18 -20.19 25.94 -17.72
N GLU A 19 -19.51 25.20 -16.84
CA GLU A 19 -18.44 25.77 -16.02
C GLU A 19 -17.26 24.80 -16.06
N VAL A 20 -16.21 25.25 -16.75
CA VAL A 20 -14.90 24.64 -16.82
C VAL A 20 -14.36 24.55 -15.39
N VAL A 21 -14.33 23.35 -14.81
CA VAL A 21 -13.60 23.11 -13.56
C VAL A 21 -12.11 22.97 -13.87
N PRO A 22 -11.23 23.84 -13.35
CA PRO A 22 -9.84 23.94 -13.79
C PRO A 22 -8.91 22.86 -13.20
N PHE A 23 -9.45 21.78 -12.63
CA PHE A 23 -8.66 20.70 -12.03
C PHE A 23 -9.21 19.33 -12.47
N GLY A 24 -8.67 18.81 -13.58
CA GLY A 24 -9.07 17.53 -14.15
C GLY A 24 -8.59 16.34 -13.31
N TRP A 25 -9.53 15.66 -12.64
CA TRP A 25 -9.36 14.28 -12.19
C TRP A 25 -10.51 13.37 -12.63
N GLU A 26 -11.33 13.82 -13.58
CA GLU A 26 -12.33 12.96 -14.22
C GLU A 26 -11.64 11.91 -15.10
N ALA A 27 -11.78 10.64 -14.69
CA ALA A 27 -11.30 9.50 -15.43
C ALA A 27 -11.82 9.55 -16.87
N THR A 28 -10.89 9.64 -17.81
CA THR A 28 -11.12 9.77 -19.25
C THR A 28 -11.85 8.54 -19.77
N ARG A 29 -13.18 8.50 -19.61
CA ARG A 29 -14.02 7.39 -20.09
C ARG A 29 -14.24 7.43 -21.62
N GLN A 30 -13.50 8.27 -22.34
CA GLN A 30 -13.57 8.44 -23.79
C GLN A 30 -12.35 7.94 -24.58
N VAL A 31 -11.24 7.52 -23.93
CA VAL A 31 -10.06 6.99 -24.67
C VAL A 31 -10.24 5.52 -25.07
N ALA A 32 -11.28 4.85 -24.59
CA ALA A 32 -11.45 3.41 -24.73
C ALA A 32 -11.96 2.93 -26.10
N ARG A 33 -12.02 3.78 -27.14
CA ARG A 33 -12.53 3.35 -28.46
C ARG A 33 -11.46 3.18 -29.55
N GLU A 34 -10.20 3.51 -29.27
CA GLU A 34 -9.20 3.68 -30.35
C GLU A 34 -7.86 2.96 -30.16
N PHE A 35 -7.76 2.01 -29.22
CA PHE A 35 -6.58 1.15 -29.09
C PHE A 35 -6.96 -0.31 -29.36
N GLY A 36 -6.54 -0.80 -30.53
CA GLY A 36 -6.80 -2.14 -31.01
C GLY A 36 -6.16 -3.25 -30.17
N ASP A 37 -6.91 -4.34 -30.06
CA ASP A 37 -6.59 -5.79 -30.05
C ASP A 37 -5.15 -6.32 -29.83
N ASP A 38 -4.26 -5.64 -29.09
CA ASP A 38 -3.01 -6.23 -28.61
C ASP A 38 -2.92 -6.17 -27.08
N GLU A 39 -3.14 -7.34 -26.46
CA GLU A 39 -2.34 -7.85 -25.35
C GLU A 39 -2.13 -6.95 -24.10
N ALA A 40 -3.18 -6.27 -23.62
CA ALA A 40 -3.21 -5.68 -22.29
C ALA A 40 -4.02 -6.56 -21.32
N ARG A 41 -3.36 -7.55 -20.71
CA ARG A 41 -3.92 -8.42 -19.64
C ARG A 41 -4.12 -7.68 -18.31
N PHE A 42 -4.50 -6.40 -18.37
CA PHE A 42 -4.92 -5.62 -17.21
C PHE A 42 -6.37 -5.98 -16.89
N ARG A 43 -6.54 -6.98 -16.01
CA ARG A 43 -7.83 -7.21 -15.37
C ARG A 43 -8.08 -6.07 -14.40
N PHE A 44 -8.99 -5.17 -14.74
CA PHE A 44 -9.53 -4.22 -13.78
C PHE A 44 -10.23 -4.98 -12.63
N PRO A 45 -10.14 -4.51 -11.38
CA PRO A 45 -10.84 -5.12 -10.26
C PRO A 45 -12.32 -5.27 -10.60
N ALA A 46 -12.78 -6.51 -10.73
CA ALA A 46 -14.20 -6.79 -10.91
C ALA A 46 -14.91 -6.44 -9.59
N ALA A 47 -16.19 -6.05 -9.63
CA ALA A 47 -16.97 -5.75 -8.43
C ALA A 47 -17.00 -6.92 -7.40
N ASP A 48 -16.70 -8.14 -7.86
CA ASP A 48 -16.62 -9.37 -7.06
C ASP A 48 -15.23 -9.67 -6.48
N ASP A 49 -14.21 -8.84 -6.75
CA ASP A 49 -12.89 -9.01 -6.13
C ASP A 49 -12.99 -8.57 -4.65
N PRO A 50 -12.71 -9.46 -3.68
CA PRO A 50 -12.92 -9.16 -2.27
C PRO A 50 -12.04 -7.98 -1.87
N THR A 51 -12.69 -6.84 -1.59
CA THR A 51 -12.01 -5.62 -1.18
C THR A 51 -11.21 -5.93 0.08
N PRO A 52 -9.89 -5.64 0.13
CA PRO A 52 -9.11 -5.88 1.34
C PRO A 52 -9.73 -5.11 2.50
N GLY A 53 -10.29 -5.83 3.47
CA GLY A 53 -11.07 -5.22 4.54
C GLY A 53 -10.27 -4.16 5.29
N THR A 54 -10.82 -2.96 5.44
CA THR A 54 -10.17 -1.80 6.07
C THR A 54 -9.55 -2.12 7.43
N ARG A 55 -10.18 -3.00 8.23
CA ARG A 55 -9.65 -3.47 9.51
C ARG A 55 -8.33 -4.24 9.37
N ARG A 56 -8.18 -5.05 8.33
CA ARG A 56 -6.94 -5.81 8.04
C ARG A 56 -5.80 -4.85 7.68
N LEU A 57 -6.08 -3.86 6.83
CA LEU A 57 -5.11 -2.83 6.46
C LEU A 57 -4.64 -2.03 7.67
N LEU A 58 -5.58 -1.60 8.52
CA LEU A 58 -5.27 -0.86 9.75
C LEU A 58 -4.39 -1.67 10.71
N SER A 59 -4.69 -2.96 10.90
CA SER A 59 -3.88 -3.83 11.76
C SER A 59 -2.46 -4.02 11.23
N MET A 60 -2.31 -4.17 9.91
CA MET A 60 -1.01 -4.33 9.25
C MET A 60 -0.20 -3.04 9.30
N SER A 61 -0.83 -1.89 9.05
CA SER A 61 -0.15 -0.60 9.16
C SER A 61 0.30 -0.34 10.58
N LEU A 62 -0.54 -0.64 11.58
CA LEU A 62 -0.17 -0.47 12.98
C LEU A 62 1.03 -1.35 13.33
N TYR A 63 1.02 -2.62 12.92
CA TYR A 63 2.14 -3.53 13.16
C TYR A 63 3.42 -3.07 12.45
N ALA A 64 3.32 -2.67 11.19
CA ALA A 64 4.44 -2.12 10.44
C ALA A 64 5.00 -0.83 11.06
N SER A 65 4.13 0.04 11.59
CA SER A 65 4.56 1.23 12.34
C SER A 65 5.30 0.85 13.61
N MET A 66 4.86 -0.17 14.35
CA MET A 66 5.59 -0.66 15.53
C MET A 66 6.97 -1.20 15.18
N LEU A 67 7.08 -1.97 14.08
CA LEU A 67 8.38 -2.44 13.58
C LEU A 67 9.28 -1.27 13.16
N GLY A 68 8.74 -0.30 12.42
CA GLY A 68 9.47 0.88 11.98
C GLY A 68 9.97 1.72 13.15
N LEU A 69 9.11 1.98 14.15
CA LEU A 69 9.50 2.69 15.37
C LEU A 69 10.55 1.91 16.18
N GLY A 70 10.43 0.58 16.25
CA GLY A 70 11.44 -0.27 16.86
C GLY A 70 12.80 -0.15 16.16
N GLY A 71 12.81 -0.18 14.83
CA GLY A 71 14.02 -0.04 14.02
C GLY A 71 14.68 1.33 14.18
N VAL A 72 13.87 2.39 14.25
CA VAL A 72 14.37 3.75 14.58
C VAL A 72 15.01 3.77 15.96
N GLY A 73 14.38 3.17 16.97
CA GLY A 73 14.93 3.07 18.32
C GLY A 73 16.28 2.37 18.37
N VAL A 74 16.40 1.24 17.66
CA VAL A 74 17.68 0.51 17.51
C VAL A 74 18.72 1.38 16.81
N GLY A 75 18.36 2.05 15.71
CA GLY A 75 19.28 2.92 14.97
C GLY A 75 19.83 4.07 15.81
N VAL A 76 18.96 4.72 16.61
CA VAL A 76 19.38 5.77 17.55
C VAL A 76 20.30 5.21 18.63
N ARG A 77 19.96 4.05 19.22
CA ARG A 77 20.79 3.36 20.22
C ARG A 77 22.16 3.00 19.64
N GLY A 78 22.20 2.49 18.41
CA GLY A 78 23.44 2.16 17.72
C GLY A 78 24.31 3.39 17.45
N LEU A 79 23.71 4.51 17.06
CA LEU A 79 24.41 5.78 16.88
C LEU A 79 25.03 6.29 18.20
N VAL A 80 24.26 6.24 19.30
CA VAL A 80 24.76 6.62 20.63
C VAL A 80 25.93 5.74 21.07
N SER A 81 25.83 4.42 20.85
CA SER A 81 26.89 3.47 21.18
C SER A 81 28.18 3.80 20.40
N GLN A 82 28.07 4.13 19.11
CA GLN A 82 29.22 4.50 18.27
C GLN A 82 29.96 5.75 18.77
N PHE A 83 29.25 6.75 19.29
CA PHE A 83 29.87 7.93 19.93
C PHE A 83 30.50 7.62 21.29
N GLY A 84 30.02 6.59 21.99
CA GLY A 84 30.56 6.14 23.27
C GLY A 84 31.92 5.44 23.18
N GLY A 85 32.41 5.13 21.98
CA GLY A 85 33.76 4.61 21.75
C GLY A 85 34.00 3.15 22.17
N GLY A 86 32.96 2.41 22.57
CA GLY A 86 33.04 1.04 23.07
C GLY A 86 32.66 -0.05 22.06
N VAL A 87 32.25 0.31 20.84
CA VAL A 87 31.59 -0.63 19.92
C VAL A 87 32.48 -1.04 18.76
N PRO A 88 32.55 -2.34 18.43
CA PRO A 88 33.23 -2.80 17.24
C PRO A 88 32.62 -2.23 15.96
N GLY A 89 33.44 -1.84 14.97
CA GLY A 89 32.95 -1.25 13.71
C GLY A 89 32.03 -2.16 12.87
N TRP A 90 32.02 -3.47 13.11
CA TRP A 90 31.10 -4.41 12.46
C TRP A 90 29.66 -4.29 12.97
N TYR A 91 29.47 -3.78 14.18
CA TYR A 91 28.17 -3.67 14.83
C TYR A 91 27.18 -2.84 14.01
N THR A 92 27.63 -1.70 13.50
CA THR A 92 26.82 -0.79 12.69
C THR A 92 26.39 -1.42 11.36
N TRP A 93 27.28 -2.22 10.74
CA TRP A 93 26.94 -2.96 9.52
C TRP A 93 25.90 -4.04 9.77
N VAL A 94 26.03 -4.78 10.89
CA VAL A 94 25.06 -5.82 11.27
C VAL A 94 23.69 -5.20 11.53
N LEU A 95 23.63 -4.12 12.32
CA LEU A 95 22.38 -3.40 12.57
C LEU A 95 21.73 -2.89 11.28
N ALA A 96 22.53 -2.35 10.35
CA ALA A 96 22.02 -1.87 9.07
C ALA A 96 21.43 -3.02 8.23
N VAL A 97 22.11 -4.16 8.17
CA VAL A 97 21.66 -5.32 7.39
C VAL A 97 20.39 -5.92 7.98
N LEU A 98 20.33 -6.16 9.29
CA LEU A 98 19.14 -6.72 9.94
C LEU A 98 17.95 -5.76 9.84
N GLY A 99 18.17 -4.46 10.05
CA GLY A 99 17.14 -3.44 9.85
C GLY A 99 16.62 -3.43 8.42
N MET A 100 17.50 -3.49 7.42
CA MET A 100 17.13 -3.51 6.01
C MET A 100 16.36 -4.79 5.62
N VAL A 101 16.74 -5.93 6.18
CA VAL A 101 15.99 -7.20 6.03
C VAL A 101 14.59 -7.07 6.64
N SER A 102 14.47 -6.53 7.86
CA SER A 102 13.17 -6.29 8.51
C SER A 102 12.25 -5.41 7.65
N VAL A 103 12.79 -4.29 7.13
CA VAL A 103 12.06 -3.38 6.24
C VAL A 103 11.65 -4.07 4.94
N ALA A 104 12.55 -4.85 4.32
CA ALA A 104 12.24 -5.58 3.09
C ALA A 104 11.09 -6.58 3.29
N LEU A 105 11.05 -7.28 4.42
CA LEU A 105 9.96 -8.18 4.77
C LEU A 105 8.64 -7.41 5.00
N ALA A 106 8.70 -6.28 5.70
CA ALA A 106 7.53 -5.43 5.91
C ALA A 106 6.97 -4.90 4.56
N VAL A 107 7.83 -4.42 3.66
CA VAL A 107 7.45 -4.00 2.30
C VAL A 107 6.85 -5.17 1.53
N GLY A 108 7.49 -6.33 1.56
CA GLY A 108 6.98 -7.56 0.94
C GLY A 108 5.59 -7.97 1.44
N ALA A 109 5.28 -7.70 2.72
CA ALA A 109 3.95 -7.92 3.26
C ALA A 109 2.89 -7.06 2.56
N PHE A 110 3.17 -5.78 2.34
CA PHE A 110 2.25 -4.90 1.59
C PHE A 110 2.15 -5.26 0.11
N LEU A 111 3.23 -5.72 -0.54
CA LEU A 111 3.14 -6.23 -1.91
C LEU A 111 2.26 -7.49 -2.01
N SER A 112 2.23 -8.30 -0.94
CA SER A 112 1.48 -9.55 -0.89
C SER A 112 0.02 -9.39 -0.44
N ILE A 113 -0.55 -8.19 -0.48
CA ILE A 113 -1.85 -7.87 0.13
C ILE A 113 -3.03 -8.66 -0.44
N HIS A 114 -2.91 -9.05 -1.72
CA HIS A 114 -3.89 -9.88 -2.44
C HIS A 114 -3.86 -11.35 -2.00
N ARG A 115 -2.80 -11.80 -1.31
CA ARG A 115 -2.74 -13.14 -0.71
C ARG A 115 -3.28 -13.11 0.71
N ARG A 116 -4.04 -14.15 1.07
CA ARG A 116 -4.78 -14.23 2.35
C ARG A 116 -3.86 -14.39 3.58
N TRP A 117 -2.75 -15.13 3.45
CA TRP A 117 -1.86 -15.48 4.59
C TRP A 117 -0.42 -14.95 4.47
N LEU A 118 0.14 -14.84 3.26
CA LEU A 118 1.50 -14.35 3.05
C LEU A 118 1.88 -13.04 3.78
N PRO A 119 1.04 -11.99 3.78
CA PRO A 119 1.44 -10.73 4.39
C PRO A 119 1.62 -10.83 5.92
N TRP A 120 0.86 -11.69 6.58
CA TRP A 120 1.03 -11.94 8.01
C TRP A 120 2.31 -12.71 8.32
N VAL A 121 2.64 -13.71 7.51
CA VAL A 121 3.89 -14.48 7.66
C VAL A 121 5.10 -13.55 7.49
N LEU A 122 5.05 -12.64 6.52
CA LEU A 122 6.12 -11.67 6.28
C LEU A 122 6.25 -10.65 7.42
N LEU A 123 5.14 -10.16 7.98
CA LEU A 123 5.15 -9.26 9.14
C LEU A 123 5.73 -9.95 10.38
N VAL A 124 5.32 -11.18 10.68
CA VAL A 124 5.86 -11.93 11.82
C VAL A 124 7.33 -12.27 11.61
N ALA A 125 7.71 -12.64 10.39
CA ALA A 125 9.12 -12.90 10.05
C ALA A 125 9.98 -11.62 10.13
N ALA A 126 9.43 -10.44 9.84
CA ALA A 126 10.13 -9.15 9.97
C ALA A 126 10.49 -8.80 11.43
N ALA A 127 9.75 -9.34 12.40
CA ALA A 127 10.05 -9.15 13.81
C ALA A 127 11.32 -9.89 14.26
N LEU A 128 11.69 -11.01 13.60
CA LEU A 128 12.89 -11.78 13.95
C LEU A 128 14.21 -11.00 13.78
N PRO A 129 14.52 -10.41 12.60
CA PRO A 129 15.72 -9.59 12.45
C PRO A 129 15.66 -8.36 13.35
N LEU A 130 14.48 -7.75 13.55
CA LEU A 130 14.33 -6.62 14.47
C LEU A 130 14.62 -7.01 15.93
N ALA A 131 14.16 -8.17 16.38
CA ALA A 131 14.42 -8.64 17.74
C ALA A 131 15.91 -8.92 17.95
N ALA A 132 16.59 -9.49 16.95
CA ALA A 132 18.03 -9.68 16.98
C ALA A 132 18.78 -8.34 17.06
N ASP A 133 18.34 -7.34 16.29
CA ASP A 133 18.84 -5.96 16.36
C ASP A 133 18.66 -5.33 17.74
N VAL A 134 17.48 -5.48 18.34
CA VAL A 134 17.22 -5.00 19.71
C VAL A 134 18.12 -5.70 20.72
N MET A 135 18.28 -7.02 20.64
CA MET A 135 19.19 -7.74 21.54
C MET A 135 20.63 -7.27 21.40
N LEU A 136 21.09 -7.08 20.16
CA LEU A 136 22.44 -6.57 19.90
C LEU A 136 22.60 -5.16 20.48
N ALA A 137 21.60 -4.30 20.30
CA ALA A 137 21.62 -2.93 20.79
C ALA A 137 21.48 -2.77 22.32
N VAL A 138 21.03 -3.82 23.01
CA VAL A 138 21.03 -3.90 24.47
C VAL A 138 22.34 -4.49 25.00
N ALA A 139 22.97 -5.40 24.25
CA ALA A 139 24.23 -6.02 24.64
C ALA A 139 25.45 -5.07 24.55
N TYR A 140 25.34 -4.01 23.73
CA TYR A 140 26.37 -2.99 23.50
C TYR A 140 25.87 -1.57 23.84
#